data_AF-A0A1Y2BZX4-F1
#
_entry.id   AF-A0A1Y2BZX4-F1
#
_cell.length_a   1.000
_cell.length_b   1.000
_cell.length_c   1.000
_cell.angle_alpha   90.00
_cell.angle_beta   90.00
_cell.angle_gamma   90.00
#
_symmetry.space_group_name_H-M   'P 1'
#
loop_
_entity.id
_entity.type
_entity.pdbx_description
1 polymer ?
#
loop_
_entity_poly.entity_id
_entity_poly.type
_entity_poly.pdbx_seq_one_letter_code
_entity_poly.pdbx_strand_id
1 'polypeptide(L)'
;MTNRFDWEILNPAPYYRNLRAILMNPGLSNRVVWVANNPFEAFYLEEKLGIPSLSERVSVIHPLGLSGVDFTYPDSLPPPSKSHFAIRAFYCGRIHSLLAKKIPLTIIPVASHYGGPQALVKFKGYIDFPYQYSTMKLYENLASNVDVFIPTPRLLEELIKKDTHCSSWISIPTVKDLSKKHLLTPAPTFPPWSALFDFYNPLFAPYIHYFDTLEELSVISSVEKKGGKEFYADYRREILQKWRRVLEQVHRRTSS
;
A
#
# COMPACT_ATOMS: atom_id res chain seq x y z
N MET A 1 -14.46 8.16 5.13
CA MET A 1 -14.64 6.87 4.46
C MET A 1 -13.28 6.41 3.98
N THR A 2 -12.73 5.33 4.54
CA THR A 2 -11.36 4.84 4.22
C THR A 2 -11.44 3.52 3.45
N ASN A 3 -10.51 3.29 2.52
CA ASN A 3 -10.42 2.15 1.60
C ASN A 3 -11.54 2.11 0.55
N ARG A 4 -11.16 2.06 -0.75
CA ARG A 4 -12.04 1.81 -1.93
C ARG A 4 -13.51 2.09 -1.61
N PHE A 5 -13.91 3.35 -1.68
CA PHE A 5 -15.28 3.77 -1.34
C PHE A 5 -16.37 3.00 -2.10
N ASP A 6 -15.99 2.43 -3.24
CA ASP A 6 -16.76 1.64 -4.16
C ASP A 6 -16.52 0.11 -4.04
N TRP A 7 -15.79 -0.36 -3.02
CA TRP A 7 -15.56 -1.78 -2.80
C TRP A 7 -16.88 -2.51 -2.60
N GLU A 8 -17.03 -3.67 -3.26
CA GLU A 8 -18.25 -4.49 -3.23
C GLU A 8 -19.55 -3.78 -3.66
N ILE A 9 -19.46 -2.60 -4.29
CA ILE A 9 -20.61 -1.95 -4.90
C ILE A 9 -21.02 -2.72 -6.16
N LEU A 10 -22.12 -3.45 -6.08
CA LEU A 10 -22.66 -4.26 -7.18
C LEU A 10 -23.14 -3.42 -8.37
N ASN A 11 -23.64 -2.20 -8.11
CA ASN A 11 -24.12 -1.29 -9.15
C ASN A 11 -23.43 0.08 -9.04
N PRO A 12 -22.26 0.26 -9.68
CA PRO A 12 -21.43 1.45 -9.50
C PRO A 12 -22.05 2.73 -10.08
N ALA A 13 -22.82 2.63 -11.16
CA ALA A 13 -23.40 3.81 -11.83
C ALA A 13 -24.36 4.64 -10.95
N PRO A 14 -25.41 4.07 -10.32
CA PRO A 14 -26.27 4.80 -9.40
C PRO A 14 -25.52 5.22 -8.13
N TYR A 15 -24.58 4.41 -7.64
CA TYR A 15 -23.76 4.76 -6.48
C TYR A 15 -22.95 6.04 -6.73
N TYR A 16 -22.20 6.10 -7.84
CA TYR A 16 -21.43 7.31 -8.20
C TYR A 16 -22.32 8.51 -8.49
N ARG A 17 -23.46 8.32 -9.15
CA ARG A 17 -24.41 9.39 -9.41
C ARG A 17 -24.93 10.02 -8.11
N ASN A 18 -25.34 9.19 -7.15
CA ASN A 18 -25.86 9.65 -5.87
C ASN A 18 -24.76 10.33 -5.04
N LEU A 19 -23.57 9.73 -4.99
CA LEU A 19 -22.43 10.31 -4.29
C LEU A 19 -22.04 11.67 -4.88
N ARG A 20 -22.00 11.77 -6.22
CA ARG A 20 -21.77 13.04 -6.92
C ARG A 20 -22.86 14.07 -6.57
N ALA A 21 -24.14 13.68 -6.57
CA ALA A 21 -25.24 14.58 -6.22
C ALA A 21 -25.11 15.14 -4.78
N ILE A 22 -24.71 14.31 -3.82
CA ILE A 22 -24.44 14.75 -2.44
C ILE A 22 -23.30 15.76 -2.41
N LEU A 23 -22.19 15.49 -3.10
CA LEU A 23 -21.01 16.36 -3.09
C LEU A 23 -21.18 17.66 -3.90
N MET A 24 -22.09 17.68 -4.87
CA MET A 24 -22.44 18.90 -5.61
C MET A 24 -23.47 19.77 -4.89
N ASN A 25 -24.14 19.26 -3.85
CA ASN A 25 -25.06 20.04 -3.03
C ASN A 25 -24.28 20.81 -1.94
N PRO A 26 -24.24 22.16 -1.95
CA PRO A 26 -23.45 22.94 -0.99
C PRO A 26 -23.83 22.71 0.48
N GLY A 27 -25.12 22.45 0.76
CA GLY A 27 -25.60 22.20 2.13
C GLY A 27 -25.16 20.84 2.68
N LEU A 28 -24.92 19.87 1.80
CA LEU A 28 -24.48 18.52 2.18
C LEU A 28 -22.97 18.34 2.06
N SER A 29 -22.35 18.88 1.02
CA SER A 29 -20.91 18.72 0.74
C SER A 29 -20.04 19.28 1.87
N ASN A 30 -20.48 20.39 2.50
CA ASN A 30 -19.82 20.96 3.67
C ASN A 30 -19.90 20.07 4.92
N ARG A 31 -20.79 19.07 4.95
CA ARG A 31 -20.92 18.10 6.05
C ARG A 31 -20.09 16.84 5.85
N VAL A 32 -19.54 16.63 4.65
CA VAL A 32 -18.74 15.44 4.35
C VAL A 32 -17.25 15.74 4.55
N VAL A 33 -16.59 14.90 5.35
CA VAL A 33 -15.13 14.94 5.54
C VAL A 33 -14.53 13.65 4.97
N TRP A 34 -13.54 13.81 4.10
CA TRP A 34 -12.90 12.72 3.38
C TRP A 34 -11.54 12.41 3.97
N VAL A 35 -11.28 11.12 4.17
CA VAL A 35 -10.00 10.61 4.63
C VAL A 35 -9.61 9.45 3.72
N ALA A 36 -8.42 9.47 3.18
CA ALA A 36 -7.86 8.38 2.37
C ALA A 36 -6.62 7.81 3.05
N ASN A 37 -6.33 6.54 2.81
CA ASN A 37 -5.13 5.93 3.36
C ASN A 37 -3.89 6.26 2.53
N ASN A 38 -4.06 6.57 1.25
CA ASN A 38 -2.96 6.95 0.36
C ASN A 38 -3.41 7.97 -0.71
N PRO A 39 -2.46 8.62 -1.40
CA PRO A 39 -2.78 9.64 -2.41
C PRO A 39 -3.58 9.11 -3.61
N PHE A 40 -3.35 7.85 -4.02
CA PHE A 40 -4.05 7.26 -5.15
C PHE A 40 -5.57 7.25 -4.92
N GLU A 41 -6.04 6.91 -3.71
CA GLU A 41 -7.47 6.88 -3.41
C GLU A 41 -8.15 8.25 -3.57
N ALA A 42 -7.47 9.33 -3.20
CA ALA A 42 -7.98 10.69 -3.36
C ALA A 42 -8.16 11.06 -4.84
N PHE A 43 -7.18 10.74 -5.69
CA PHE A 43 -7.26 11.01 -7.12
C PHE A 43 -8.24 10.08 -7.84
N TYR A 44 -8.30 8.82 -7.43
CA TYR A 44 -9.28 7.86 -7.94
C TYR A 44 -10.72 8.32 -7.65
N LEU A 45 -10.98 8.84 -6.44
CA LEU A 45 -12.28 9.41 -6.08
C LEU A 45 -12.65 10.60 -6.99
N GLU A 46 -11.70 11.53 -7.18
CA GLU A 46 -11.88 12.69 -8.07
C GLU A 46 -12.21 12.26 -9.51
N GLU A 47 -11.42 11.34 -10.07
CA GLU A 47 -11.61 10.83 -11.42
C GLU A 47 -12.96 10.13 -11.58
N LYS A 48 -13.35 9.26 -10.64
CA LYS A 48 -14.60 8.49 -10.72
C LYS A 48 -15.85 9.35 -10.58
N LEU A 49 -15.78 10.43 -9.81
CA LEU A 49 -16.93 11.32 -9.61
C LEU A 49 -16.95 12.50 -10.60
N GLY A 50 -15.84 12.76 -11.30
CA GLY A 50 -15.71 13.88 -12.22
C GLY A 50 -15.93 15.23 -11.54
N ILE A 51 -15.41 15.39 -10.32
CA ILE A 51 -15.48 16.62 -9.52
C ILE A 51 -14.05 17.17 -9.38
N PRO A 52 -13.67 18.21 -10.14
CA PRO A 52 -12.32 18.77 -10.11
C PRO A 52 -11.89 19.20 -8.71
N SER A 53 -10.62 18.99 -8.38
CA SER A 53 -10.01 19.37 -7.08
C SER A 53 -10.70 18.74 -5.86
N LEU A 54 -11.45 17.64 -6.05
CA LEU A 54 -12.00 16.89 -4.93
C LEU A 54 -10.88 16.26 -4.08
N SER A 55 -9.81 15.82 -4.73
CA SER A 55 -8.64 15.23 -4.07
C SER A 55 -7.97 16.18 -3.08
N GLU A 56 -7.98 17.49 -3.33
CA GLU A 56 -7.46 18.52 -2.42
C GLU A 56 -8.28 18.63 -1.11
N ARG A 57 -9.52 18.14 -1.11
CA ARG A 57 -10.42 18.10 0.06
C ARG A 57 -10.29 16.80 0.85
N VAL A 58 -9.48 15.85 0.38
CA VAL A 58 -9.28 14.56 1.02
C VAL A 58 -8.05 14.65 1.93
N SER A 59 -8.23 14.35 3.21
CA SER A 59 -7.10 14.22 4.14
C SER A 59 -6.46 12.85 3.95
N VAL A 60 -5.23 12.80 3.43
CA VAL A 60 -4.47 11.53 3.38
C VAL A 60 -3.85 11.26 4.75
N ILE A 61 -4.29 10.19 5.40
CA ILE A 61 -3.83 9.76 6.72
C ILE A 61 -3.44 8.30 6.65
N HIS A 62 -2.14 8.01 6.74
CA HIS A 62 -1.65 6.65 6.72
C HIS A 62 -2.09 5.86 7.98
N PRO A 63 -2.25 4.54 7.88
CA PRO A 63 -2.52 3.64 9.00
C PRO A 63 -1.52 3.72 10.16
N LEU A 64 -1.93 3.36 11.37
CA LEU A 64 -1.03 3.38 12.54
C LEU A 64 0.02 2.24 12.56
N GLY A 65 0.01 1.33 11.59
CA GLY A 65 0.89 0.16 11.56
C GLY A 65 0.71 -0.75 12.78
N LEU A 66 -0.53 -0.93 13.22
CA LEU A 66 -0.89 -1.82 14.34
C LEU A 66 -1.50 -3.09 13.77
N SER A 67 -0.92 -4.25 14.09
CA SER A 67 -1.57 -5.54 13.91
C SER A 67 -2.39 -5.84 15.17
N GLY A 68 -3.70 -5.62 15.13
CA GLY A 68 -4.58 -5.71 16.31
C GLY A 68 -4.86 -7.14 16.82
N VAL A 69 -4.23 -8.16 16.24
CA VAL A 69 -4.40 -9.57 16.61
C VAL A 69 -3.07 -10.29 16.48
N ASP A 70 -2.66 -11.01 17.53
CA ASP A 70 -1.56 -11.96 17.47
C ASP A 70 -2.02 -13.19 16.69
N PHE A 71 -1.92 -13.11 15.37
CA PHE A 71 -2.16 -14.28 14.53
C PHE A 71 -1.07 -15.31 14.81
N THR A 72 -1.49 -16.53 15.16
CA THR A 72 -0.54 -17.64 15.29
C THR A 72 -0.01 -18.00 13.89
N TYR A 73 1.31 -18.18 13.78
CA TYR A 73 1.90 -18.68 12.55
C TYR A 73 1.40 -20.12 12.32
N PRO A 74 0.92 -20.50 11.12
CA PRO A 74 0.33 -21.82 10.92
C PRO A 74 1.36 -22.93 11.13
N ASP A 75 1.03 -23.90 12.00
CA ASP A 75 1.87 -25.07 12.25
C ASP A 75 2.06 -25.96 11.01
N SER A 76 1.16 -25.82 10.02
CA SER A 76 1.25 -26.51 8.73
C SER A 76 2.33 -25.96 7.80
N LEU A 77 2.94 -24.82 8.12
CA LEU A 77 4.00 -24.20 7.33
C LEU A 77 5.38 -24.47 7.96
N PRO A 78 6.46 -24.52 7.14
CA PRO A 78 7.81 -24.61 7.67
C PRO A 78 8.10 -23.48 8.68
N PRO A 79 8.83 -23.76 9.78
CA PRO A 79 9.16 -22.73 10.75
C PRO A 79 9.84 -21.51 10.12
N PRO A 80 9.52 -20.29 10.56
CA PRO A 80 10.19 -19.09 10.08
C PRO A 80 11.71 -19.17 10.26
N SER A 81 12.46 -18.79 9.23
CA SER A 81 13.92 -18.89 9.23
C SER A 81 14.60 -17.67 8.62
N LYS A 82 15.68 -17.22 9.25
CA LYS A 82 16.57 -16.15 8.74
C LYS A 82 17.33 -16.52 7.47
N SER A 83 17.31 -17.79 7.06
CA SER A 83 17.84 -18.20 5.75
C SER A 83 16.84 -18.06 4.61
N HIS A 84 15.54 -17.88 4.91
CA HIS A 84 14.47 -17.84 3.92
C HIS A 84 13.80 -16.47 3.83
N PHE A 85 13.48 -16.06 2.61
CA PHE A 85 12.51 -14.99 2.39
C PHE A 85 11.10 -15.54 2.55
N ALA A 86 10.18 -14.71 3.03
CA ALA A 86 8.76 -15.00 3.02
C ALA A 86 8.07 -14.23 1.88
N ILE A 87 7.08 -14.86 1.25
CA ILE A 87 6.17 -14.22 0.30
C ILE A 87 4.79 -14.82 0.47
N ARG A 88 3.73 -14.02 0.28
CA ARG A 88 2.38 -14.57 0.21
C ARG A 88 2.13 -15.12 -1.19
N ALA A 89 1.56 -16.32 -1.28
CA ALA A 89 0.99 -16.81 -2.51
C ALA A 89 -0.07 -15.81 -2.97
N PHE A 90 0.05 -15.32 -4.20
CA PHE A 90 -1.02 -14.64 -4.91
C PHE A 90 -1.68 -15.59 -5.92
N TYR A 91 -2.96 -15.34 -6.23
CA TYR A 91 -3.75 -16.18 -7.14
C TYR A 91 -3.28 -16.16 -8.62
N CYS A 92 -2.29 -15.35 -8.99
CA CYS A 92 -1.86 -15.20 -10.37
C CYS A 92 -0.35 -14.89 -10.50
N GLY A 93 0.30 -15.51 -11.51
CA GLY A 93 1.67 -15.24 -11.94
C GLY A 93 2.67 -16.39 -11.73
N ARG A 94 3.75 -16.39 -12.51
CA ARG A 94 4.88 -17.35 -12.43
C ARG A 94 5.98 -16.92 -11.46
N ILE A 95 5.81 -15.76 -10.81
CA ILE A 95 6.85 -15.11 -10.02
C ILE A 95 7.40 -15.98 -8.89
N HIS A 96 6.56 -16.72 -8.16
CA HIS A 96 7.03 -17.57 -7.07
C HIS A 96 7.98 -18.66 -7.56
N SER A 97 7.67 -19.30 -8.69
CA SER A 97 8.51 -20.33 -9.29
C SER A 97 9.83 -19.76 -9.81
N LEU A 98 9.86 -18.49 -10.24
CA LEU A 98 11.11 -17.83 -10.63
C LEU A 98 11.96 -17.47 -9.41
N LEU A 99 11.35 -16.91 -8.37
CA LEU A 99 12.02 -16.58 -7.12
C LEU A 99 12.58 -17.82 -6.42
N ALA A 100 11.81 -18.90 -6.33
CA ALA A 100 12.24 -20.15 -5.69
C ALA A 100 13.45 -20.81 -6.37
N LYS A 101 13.73 -20.49 -7.64
CA LYS A 101 14.94 -20.92 -8.35
C LYS A 101 16.19 -20.09 -8.02
N LYS A 102 16.01 -18.92 -7.39
CA LYS A 102 17.06 -17.92 -7.17
C LYS A 102 17.40 -17.77 -5.69
N ILE A 103 16.42 -17.96 -4.80
CA ILE A 103 16.55 -17.74 -3.37
C ILE A 103 15.77 -18.79 -2.56
N PRO A 104 16.22 -19.11 -1.33
CA PRO A 104 15.39 -19.86 -0.40
C PRO A 104 14.12 -19.07 -0.05
N LEU A 105 12.96 -19.66 -0.31
CA LEU A 105 11.68 -18.97 -0.29
C LEU A 105 10.61 -19.81 0.43
N THR A 106 9.95 -19.21 1.40
CA THR A 106 8.74 -19.73 2.04
C THR A 106 7.53 -19.04 1.42
N ILE A 107 6.72 -19.82 0.71
CA ILE A 107 5.47 -19.34 0.10
C ILE A 107 4.32 -19.59 1.07
N ILE A 108 3.68 -18.51 1.54
CA ILE A 108 2.59 -18.55 2.50
C ILE A 108 1.25 -18.57 1.75
N PRO A 109 0.42 -19.62 1.86
CA PRO A 109 -0.83 -19.74 1.10
C PRO A 109 -1.79 -18.56 1.33
N VAL A 110 -2.63 -18.25 0.33
CA VAL A 110 -3.59 -17.12 0.43
C VAL A 110 -4.58 -17.32 1.59
N ALA A 111 -5.10 -18.54 1.71
CA ALA A 111 -6.12 -18.92 2.70
C ALA A 111 -5.58 -18.97 4.14
N SER A 112 -4.25 -18.96 4.30
CA SER A 112 -3.60 -19.02 5.61
C SER A 112 -3.30 -17.62 6.14
N HIS A 113 -3.50 -17.42 7.44
CA HIS A 113 -2.89 -16.30 8.14
C HIS A 113 -1.37 -16.49 8.13
N TYR A 114 -0.59 -15.45 7.89
CA TYR A 114 0.87 -15.53 7.85
C TYR A 114 1.52 -15.28 9.22
N GLY A 115 0.73 -15.28 10.30
CA GLY A 115 1.17 -14.93 11.65
C GLY A 115 1.42 -13.44 11.90
N GLY A 116 1.03 -12.57 10.96
CA GLY A 116 1.25 -11.14 11.05
C GLY A 116 2.73 -10.74 10.99
N PRO A 117 3.05 -9.46 11.24
CA PRO A 117 4.43 -8.97 11.16
C PRO A 117 5.35 -9.61 12.22
N GLN A 118 4.81 -10.08 13.34
CA GLN A 118 5.56 -10.79 14.39
C GLN A 118 6.12 -12.15 13.92
N ALA A 119 5.46 -12.80 12.97
CA ALA A 119 6.02 -13.96 12.30
C ALA A 119 7.01 -13.55 11.20
N LEU A 120 6.68 -12.52 10.42
CA LEU A 120 7.52 -12.06 9.30
C LEU A 120 8.91 -11.57 9.74
N VAL A 121 9.03 -10.94 10.91
CA VAL A 121 10.32 -10.49 11.44
C VAL A 121 11.30 -11.62 11.71
N LYS A 122 10.83 -12.88 11.77
CA LYS A 122 11.68 -14.08 11.96
C LYS A 122 12.28 -14.59 10.64
N PHE A 123 11.75 -14.17 9.49
CA PHE A 123 12.32 -14.45 8.18
C PHE A 123 13.49 -13.53 7.85
N LYS A 124 14.23 -13.86 6.80
CA LYS A 124 15.28 -13.00 6.22
C LYS A 124 14.73 -11.65 5.76
N GLY A 125 13.53 -11.67 5.21
CA GLY A 125 12.80 -10.52 4.72
C GLY A 125 11.49 -10.96 4.10
N TYR A 126 10.58 -10.02 3.92
CA TYR A 126 9.30 -10.24 3.25
C TYR A 126 9.34 -9.59 1.87
N ILE A 127 9.12 -10.39 0.83
CA ILE A 127 9.01 -9.91 -0.55
C ILE A 127 7.55 -9.53 -0.77
N ASP A 128 7.31 -8.28 -1.14
CA ASP A 128 5.98 -7.79 -1.53
C ASP A 128 6.01 -7.20 -2.93
N PHE A 129 4.84 -7.20 -3.57
CA PHE A 129 4.65 -6.59 -4.88
C PHE A 129 3.67 -5.42 -4.71
N PRO A 130 4.03 -4.20 -5.15
CA PRO A 130 3.21 -3.03 -4.90
C PRO A 130 1.81 -3.12 -5.49
N TYR A 131 0.85 -2.50 -4.82
CA TYR A 131 -0.55 -2.39 -5.24
C TYR A 131 -1.14 -1.09 -4.68
N GLN A 132 -2.27 -0.62 -5.21
CA GLN A 132 -2.80 0.72 -4.92
C GLN A 132 -3.76 0.79 -3.72
N TYR A 133 -4.40 -0.31 -3.35
CA TYR A 133 -5.46 -0.33 -2.34
C TYR A 133 -5.13 -1.25 -1.19
N SER A 134 -5.58 -0.94 0.03
CA SER A 134 -5.35 -1.80 1.21
C SER A 134 -3.86 -2.01 1.52
N THR A 135 -3.05 -0.95 1.44
CA THR A 135 -1.59 -0.95 1.69
C THR A 135 -1.23 -1.15 3.17
N MET A 136 -2.20 -1.51 4.02
CA MET A 136 -2.09 -1.76 5.47
C MET A 136 -0.85 -2.58 5.87
N LYS A 137 -0.59 -3.66 5.13
CA LYS A 137 0.54 -4.57 5.39
C LYS A 137 1.89 -3.86 5.35
N LEU A 138 2.09 -2.92 4.43
CA LEU A 138 3.35 -2.17 4.34
C LEU A 138 3.64 -1.49 5.67
N TYR A 139 2.64 -0.78 6.20
CA TYR A 139 2.75 -0.05 7.46
C TYR A 139 2.95 -0.96 8.67
N GLU A 140 2.22 -2.08 8.74
CA GLU A 140 2.38 -3.08 9.80
C GLU A 140 3.80 -3.68 9.81
N ASN A 141 4.34 -3.96 8.63
CA ASN A 141 5.70 -4.49 8.45
C ASN A 141 6.76 -3.47 8.85
N LEU A 142 6.68 -2.24 8.35
CA LEU A 142 7.61 -1.16 8.70
C LEU A 142 7.58 -0.91 10.22
N ALA A 143 6.40 -0.81 10.81
CA ALA A 143 6.23 -0.58 12.24
C ALA A 143 6.77 -1.71 13.13
N SER A 144 6.93 -2.91 12.58
CA SER A 144 7.40 -4.10 13.30
C SER A 144 8.84 -4.50 12.96
N ASN A 145 9.57 -3.65 12.22
CA ASN A 145 10.94 -3.89 11.79
C ASN A 145 11.11 -5.16 10.92
N VAL A 146 10.12 -5.44 10.08
CA VAL A 146 10.22 -6.46 9.02
C VAL A 146 11.01 -5.84 7.86
N ASP A 147 12.07 -6.51 7.42
CA ASP A 147 12.81 -6.09 6.23
C ASP A 147 11.95 -6.37 4.98
N VAL A 148 11.47 -5.31 4.32
CA VAL A 148 10.55 -5.40 3.17
C VAL A 148 11.33 -5.22 1.87
N PHE A 149 11.13 -6.15 0.94
CA PHE A 149 11.78 -6.19 -0.36
C PHE A 149 10.75 -5.95 -1.45
N ILE A 150 10.94 -4.91 -2.25
CA ILE A 150 9.99 -4.43 -3.25
C ILE A 150 10.69 -4.29 -4.60
N PRO A 151 10.11 -4.78 -5.72
CA PRO A 151 10.68 -4.52 -7.03
C PRO A 151 10.66 -3.02 -7.33
N THR A 152 11.66 -2.49 -8.02
CA THR A 152 11.60 -1.11 -8.54
C THR A 152 10.36 -0.92 -9.44
N PRO A 153 9.89 0.33 -9.65
CA PRO A 153 8.80 0.60 -10.58
C PRO A 153 9.07 0.06 -12.00
N ARG A 154 10.34 0.08 -12.43
CA ARG A 154 10.78 -0.46 -13.73
C ARG A 154 10.58 -1.97 -13.79
N LEU A 155 11.09 -2.71 -12.79
CA LEU A 155 10.96 -4.16 -12.73
C LEU A 155 9.49 -4.58 -12.59
N LEU A 156 8.71 -3.89 -11.75
CA LEU A 156 7.28 -4.16 -11.61
C LEU A 156 6.54 -4.06 -12.95
N GLU A 157 6.78 -2.98 -13.70
CA GLU A 157 6.18 -2.79 -15.02
C GLU A 157 6.62 -3.89 -16.01
N GLU A 158 7.88 -4.30 -15.97
CA GLU A 158 8.41 -5.39 -16.79
C GLU A 158 7.75 -6.74 -16.45
N LEU A 159 7.62 -7.06 -15.17
CA LEU A 159 7.01 -8.30 -14.69
C LEU A 159 5.53 -8.39 -15.09
N ILE A 160 4.81 -7.27 -15.07
CA ILE A 160 3.42 -7.20 -15.54
C ILE A 160 3.35 -7.37 -17.05
N LYS A 161 4.18 -6.67 -17.83
CA LYS A 161 4.20 -6.78 -19.30
C LYS A 161 4.50 -8.20 -19.79
N LYS A 162 5.32 -8.95 -19.05
CA LYS A 162 5.70 -10.34 -19.38
C LYS A 162 4.74 -11.39 -18.83
N ASP A 163 3.62 -10.97 -18.23
CA ASP A 163 2.66 -11.87 -17.54
C ASP A 163 3.35 -12.77 -16.49
N THR A 164 4.38 -12.22 -15.84
CA THR A 164 5.11 -12.88 -14.75
C THR A 164 4.46 -12.54 -13.41
N HIS A 165 3.95 -11.31 -13.29
CA HIS A 165 3.17 -10.84 -12.15
C HIS A 165 1.82 -10.28 -12.63
N CYS A 166 0.82 -10.39 -11.77
CA CYS A 166 -0.56 -10.08 -12.08
C CYS A 166 -0.83 -8.57 -12.08
N SER A 167 -1.66 -8.10 -13.03
CA SER A 167 -2.12 -6.71 -13.09
C SER A 167 -3.49 -6.49 -12.44
N SER A 168 -4.14 -7.52 -11.90
CA SER A 168 -5.52 -7.41 -11.40
C SER A 168 -5.70 -6.37 -10.28
N TRP A 169 -4.62 -6.05 -9.57
CA TRP A 169 -4.60 -5.05 -8.50
C TRP A 169 -4.00 -3.71 -8.93
N ILE A 170 -3.51 -3.60 -10.17
CA ILE A 170 -2.72 -2.47 -10.69
C ILE A 170 -3.06 -2.18 -12.15
N SER A 171 -3.60 -0.99 -12.43
CA SER A 171 -3.66 -0.46 -13.80
C SER A 171 -2.52 0.53 -14.03
N ILE A 172 -1.40 0.06 -14.60
CA ILE A 172 -0.26 0.93 -14.98
C ILE A 172 -0.69 2.09 -15.92
N PRO A 173 -1.54 1.88 -16.94
CA PRO A 173 -2.01 2.99 -17.77
C PRO A 173 -2.80 4.04 -16.98
N THR A 174 -3.69 3.61 -16.07
CA THR A 174 -4.51 4.53 -15.26
C THR A 174 -3.63 5.35 -14.31
N VAL A 175 -2.67 4.72 -13.61
CA VAL A 175 -1.77 5.48 -12.71
C VAL A 175 -0.87 6.44 -13.49
N LYS A 176 -0.42 6.07 -14.70
CA LYS A 176 0.34 6.97 -15.56
C LYS A 176 -0.49 8.18 -15.99
N ASP A 177 -1.74 7.99 -16.35
CA ASP A 177 -2.64 9.11 -16.70
C ASP A 177 -2.89 10.03 -15.50
N LEU A 178 -3.24 9.46 -14.33
CA LEU A 178 -3.44 10.22 -13.10
C LEU A 178 -2.19 11.02 -12.70
N SER A 179 -1.00 10.44 -12.83
CA SER A 179 0.27 11.12 -12.48
C SER A 179 0.60 12.32 -13.35
N LYS A 180 -0.03 12.47 -14.53
CA LYS A 180 0.10 13.66 -15.36
C LYS A 180 -0.79 14.80 -14.88
N LYS A 181 -1.89 14.47 -14.22
CA LYS A 181 -2.90 15.41 -13.71
C LYS A 181 -2.56 15.92 -12.30
N HIS A 182 -1.84 15.12 -11.53
CA HIS A 182 -1.50 15.42 -10.15
C HIS A 182 0.01 15.38 -9.93
N LEU A 183 0.55 16.48 -9.40
CA LEU A 183 1.98 16.61 -9.13
C LEU A 183 2.30 16.03 -7.76
N LEU A 184 2.71 14.77 -7.74
CA LEU A 184 3.36 14.16 -6.57
C LEU A 184 4.87 14.07 -6.81
N THR A 185 5.65 14.19 -5.74
CA THR A 185 7.10 14.01 -5.79
C THR A 185 7.44 12.52 -5.67
N PRO A 186 8.00 11.88 -6.71
CA PRO A 186 8.46 10.49 -6.62
C PRO A 186 9.76 10.41 -5.82
N ALA A 187 10.13 9.20 -5.38
CA ALA A 187 11.47 8.96 -4.87
C ALA A 187 12.52 9.21 -5.97
N PRO A 188 13.77 9.58 -5.62
CA PRO A 188 14.82 9.79 -6.60
C PRO A 188 14.95 8.60 -7.56
N THR A 189 15.16 8.87 -8.84
CA THR A 189 15.29 7.88 -9.93
C THR A 189 14.01 7.12 -10.32
N PHE A 190 12.89 7.29 -9.60
CA PHE A 190 11.63 6.61 -9.91
C PHE A 190 10.73 7.44 -10.84
N PRO A 191 9.92 6.79 -11.71
CA PRO A 191 9.01 7.49 -12.61
C PRO A 191 7.87 8.18 -11.83
N PRO A 192 7.28 9.27 -12.34
CA PRO A 192 6.25 10.05 -11.63
C PRO A 192 5.06 9.23 -11.11
N TRP A 193 4.59 8.26 -11.90
CA TRP A 193 3.45 7.41 -11.51
C TRP A 193 3.70 6.60 -10.24
N SER A 194 4.97 6.31 -9.90
CA SER A 194 5.32 5.54 -8.70
C SER A 194 4.89 6.24 -7.42
N ALA A 195 4.84 7.58 -7.41
CA ALA A 195 4.43 8.37 -6.24
C ALA A 195 2.98 8.10 -5.80
N LEU A 196 2.17 7.46 -6.65
CA LEU A 196 0.82 7.00 -6.33
C LEU A 196 0.78 5.72 -5.49
N PHE A 197 1.92 5.08 -5.27
CA PHE A 197 2.04 3.87 -4.45
C PHE A 197 2.83 4.19 -3.19
N ASP A 198 2.28 3.83 -2.03
CA ASP A 198 3.00 4.02 -0.76
C ASP A 198 4.32 3.26 -0.73
N PHE A 199 4.40 2.12 -1.42
CA PHE A 199 5.60 1.33 -1.59
C PHE A 199 6.77 2.09 -2.23
N TYR A 200 6.49 3.19 -2.94
CA TYR A 200 7.49 4.05 -3.60
C TYR A 200 7.47 5.50 -3.08
N ASN A 201 6.70 5.77 -2.03
CA ASN A 201 6.60 7.09 -1.43
C ASN A 201 7.95 7.48 -0.82
N PRO A 202 8.51 8.68 -1.12
CA PRO A 202 9.77 9.14 -0.56
C PRO A 202 9.86 9.05 0.97
N LEU A 203 8.74 9.16 1.66
CA LEU A 203 8.66 9.05 3.12
C LEU A 203 9.03 7.64 3.62
N PHE A 204 8.64 6.59 2.89
CA PHE A 204 8.84 5.19 3.29
C PHE A 204 10.03 4.55 2.57
N ALA A 205 10.43 5.08 1.41
CA ALA A 205 11.51 4.55 0.58
C ALA A 205 12.83 4.27 1.32
N PRO A 206 13.29 5.09 2.29
CA PRO A 206 14.51 4.80 3.04
C PRO A 206 14.44 3.49 3.86
N TYR A 207 13.22 3.03 4.17
CA TYR A 207 12.96 1.85 5.01
C TYR A 207 12.62 0.59 4.20
N ILE A 208 12.76 0.66 2.88
CA ILE A 208 12.42 -0.41 1.94
C ILE A 208 13.66 -0.82 1.16
N HIS A 209 13.85 -2.12 0.96
CA HIS A 209 14.87 -2.65 0.06
C HIS A 209 14.30 -2.77 -1.35
N TYR A 210 14.76 -1.94 -2.27
CA TYR A 210 14.39 -2.07 -3.68
C TYR A 210 15.33 -3.02 -4.42
N PHE A 211 14.78 -3.82 -5.32
CA PHE A 211 15.54 -4.67 -6.24
C PHE A 211 15.06 -4.46 -7.68
N ASP A 212 16.01 -4.34 -8.61
CA ASP A 212 15.76 -4.05 -10.02
C ASP A 212 15.85 -5.31 -10.90
N THR A 213 16.38 -6.41 -10.34
CA THR A 213 16.41 -7.75 -10.95
C THR A 213 16.09 -8.84 -9.91
N LEU A 214 15.67 -10.03 -10.35
CA LEU A 214 15.43 -11.15 -9.41
C LEU A 214 16.75 -11.73 -8.88
N GLU A 215 17.83 -11.59 -9.64
CA GLU A 215 19.19 -11.99 -9.28
C GLU A 215 19.70 -11.20 -8.07
N GLU A 216 19.40 -9.91 -7.98
CA GLU A 216 19.77 -9.06 -6.85
C GLU A 216 19.27 -9.60 -5.51
N LEU A 217 18.11 -10.25 -5.44
CA LEU A 217 17.59 -10.83 -4.20
C LEU A 217 18.51 -11.93 -3.62
N SER A 218 19.31 -12.59 -4.45
CA SER A 218 20.33 -13.54 -3.98
C SER A 218 21.54 -12.84 -3.37
N VAL A 219 21.83 -11.62 -3.81
CA VAL A 219 23.00 -10.81 -3.42
C VAL A 219 22.70 -9.89 -2.23
N ILE A 220 21.50 -9.32 -2.13
CA ILE A 220 21.03 -8.43 -1.04
C ILE A 220 20.89 -9.19 0.31
N SER A 221 21.41 -10.42 0.37
CA SER A 221 21.35 -11.32 1.53
C SER A 221 22.03 -10.82 2.81
N SER A 222 22.82 -9.75 2.73
CA SER A 222 23.67 -9.23 3.81
C SER A 222 23.44 -7.76 4.14
N VAL A 223 22.34 -7.14 3.68
CA VAL A 223 22.12 -5.70 3.89
C VAL A 223 21.66 -5.42 5.32
N GLU A 224 22.22 -4.35 5.91
CA GLU A 224 21.80 -3.82 7.21
C GLU A 224 20.31 -3.48 7.21
N LYS A 225 19.67 -3.77 8.36
CA LYS A 225 18.27 -3.41 8.59
C LYS A 225 18.07 -1.91 8.42
N LYS A 226 16.97 -1.53 7.80
CA LYS A 226 16.70 -0.11 7.50
C LYS A 226 16.07 0.70 8.64
N GLY A 227 15.75 0.09 9.80
CA GLY A 227 15.27 0.83 10.98
C GLY A 227 13.84 1.39 10.86
N GLY A 228 12.95 0.65 10.19
CA GLY A 228 11.58 1.12 9.95
C GLY A 228 10.75 1.33 11.23
N LYS A 229 11.05 0.59 12.32
CA LYS A 229 10.29 0.63 13.57
C LYS A 229 10.48 1.93 14.33
N GLU A 230 11.72 2.43 14.41
CA GLU A 230 12.07 3.66 15.09
C GLU A 230 11.39 4.85 14.41
N PHE A 231 11.52 4.93 13.08
CA PHE A 231 10.79 5.91 12.27
C PHE A 231 9.27 5.84 12.50
N TYR A 232 8.69 4.63 12.47
CA TYR A 232 7.24 4.49 12.59
C TYR A 232 6.71 4.87 13.97
N ALA A 233 7.50 4.62 15.03
CA ALA A 233 7.17 5.04 16.38
C ALA A 233 7.01 6.57 16.46
N ASP A 234 7.86 7.31 15.76
CA ASP A 234 7.76 8.76 15.67
C ASP A 234 6.65 9.21 14.74
N TYR A 235 6.53 8.58 13.57
CA TYR A 235 5.53 8.92 12.56
C TYR A 235 4.08 8.73 13.05
N ARG A 236 3.83 7.78 13.96
CA ARG A 236 2.52 7.60 14.61
C ARG A 236 2.00 8.88 15.28
N ARG A 237 2.88 9.72 15.83
CA ARG A 237 2.46 10.99 16.43
C ARG A 237 1.89 11.94 15.38
N GLU A 238 2.50 12.00 14.19
CA GLU A 238 1.98 12.78 13.07
C GLU A 238 0.62 12.25 12.60
N ILE A 239 0.47 10.92 12.48
CA ILE A 239 -0.80 10.28 12.11
C ILE A 239 -1.91 10.66 13.10
N LEU A 240 -1.64 10.56 14.41
CA LEU A 240 -2.62 10.93 15.45
C LEU A 240 -2.96 12.43 15.43
N GLN A 241 -1.99 13.30 15.16
CA GLN A 241 -2.25 14.73 14.99
C GLN A 241 -3.13 15.02 13.77
N LYS A 242 -2.94 14.31 12.65
CA LYS A 242 -3.81 14.44 11.48
C LYS A 242 -5.24 13.99 11.80
N TRP A 243 -5.40 12.86 12.48
CA TRP A 243 -6.72 12.40 12.94
C TRP A 243 -7.41 13.42 13.86
N ARG A 244 -6.67 13.99 14.81
CA ARG A 244 -7.20 15.05 15.69
C ARG A 244 -7.77 16.22 14.87
N ARG A 245 -7.02 16.73 13.87
CA ARG A 245 -7.48 17.84 13.01
C ARG A 245 -8.75 17.48 12.23
N VAL A 246 -8.82 16.25 11.71
CA VAL A 246 -10.02 15.74 11.01
C VAL A 246 -11.22 15.69 11.97
N LEU A 247 -11.06 15.18 13.18
CA LEU A 247 -12.13 15.10 14.17
C LEU A 247 -12.59 16.50 14.63
N GLU A 248 -11.67 17.44 14.82
CA GLU A 248 -11.97 18.85 15.10
C GLU A 248 -12.75 19.51 13.93
N GLN A 249 -12.43 19.16 12.68
CA GLN A 249 -13.19 19.60 11.51
C GLN A 249 -14.61 19.02 11.48
N VAL A 250 -14.77 17.73 11.79
CA VAL A 250 -16.09 17.08 11.89
C VAL A 250 -16.93 17.73 13.00
N HIS A 251 -16.34 17.96 14.17
CA HIS A 251 -17.03 18.58 15.30
C HIS A 251 -17.53 20.00 14.98
N ARG A 252 -16.67 20.84 14.36
CA ARG A 252 -17.08 22.20 13.94
C ARG A 252 -18.23 22.19 12.94
N ARG A 253 -18.25 21.25 11.99
CA ARG A 253 -19.28 21.16 10.94
C ARG A 253 -20.61 20.58 11.41
N THR A 254 -20.62 19.88 12.55
CA THR A 254 -21.84 19.31 13.15
C THR A 254 -22.45 20.23 14.20
N SER A 255 -21.68 21.19 14.71
CA SER A 255 -22.13 22.17 15.72
C SER A 255 -22.67 23.48 15.11
N SER A 256 -22.62 23.61 13.77
CA SER A 256 -23.10 24.74 12.97
C SER A 256 -24.35 24.37 12.18
#